data_AF-A0A060CDR1-F1
#
_entry.id   AF-A0A060CDR1-F1
#
_cell.length_a   1.000
_cell.length_b   1.000
_cell.length_c   1.000
_cell.angle_alpha   90.00
_cell.angle_beta   90.00
_cell.angle_gamma   90.00
#
_symmetry.space_group_name_H-M   'P 1'
#
loop_
_entity.id
_entity.type
_entity.pdbx_description
1 polymer ?
#
loop_
_entity_poly.entity_id
_entity_poly.type
_entity_poly.pdbx_seq_one_letter_code
_entity_poly.pdbx_strand_id
1 'polypeptide(L)'
;MAGHIGWRIRQLLTGKKNEEPPMLLRDFVRHNFFIRQAMNSKTGTLAGAGVGIVIIGRNEGERLIASLRSLGAHVRQAVYVDSGSTDGSVSAAASMGAHVVELATDVPFTAARARNAGAEALLEANPPTRLIQFLDGDCTLNEGWIA
;
A
#
# COMPACT_ATOMS: atom_id res chain seq x y z
N MET A 1 -17.07 19.47 -15.20
CA MET A 1 -18.37 18.78 -15.41
C MET A 1 -18.36 17.75 -16.54
N ALA A 2 -17.33 17.67 -17.40
CA ALA A 2 -17.35 16.78 -18.59
C ALA A 2 -16.84 15.34 -18.39
N GLY A 3 -16.07 15.03 -17.33
CA GLY A 3 -15.42 13.72 -17.19
C GLY A 3 -16.35 12.57 -16.79
N HIS A 4 -17.26 12.81 -15.84
CA HIS A 4 -18.02 11.73 -15.20
C HIS A 4 -19.21 11.24 -16.03
N ILE A 5 -19.85 12.16 -16.76
CA ILE A 5 -21.00 11.86 -17.64
C ILE A 5 -20.52 11.10 -18.88
N GLY A 6 -19.38 11.50 -19.47
CA GLY A 6 -18.78 10.78 -20.60
C GLY A 6 -18.30 9.36 -20.26
N TRP A 7 -17.84 9.12 -19.03
CA TRP A 7 -17.50 7.77 -18.56
C TRP A 7 -18.74 6.89 -18.38
N ARG A 8 -19.81 7.42 -17.75
CA ARG A 8 -21.09 6.69 -17.59
C ARG A 8 -21.75 6.33 -18.91
N ILE A 9 -21.70 7.23 -19.90
CA ILE A 9 -22.28 6.98 -21.22
C ILE A 9 -21.47 5.89 -21.96
N ARG A 10 -20.13 5.89 -21.85
CA ARG A 10 -19.30 4.83 -22.44
C ARG A 10 -19.57 3.45 -21.83
N GLN A 11 -19.77 3.35 -20.52
CA GLN A 11 -20.11 2.10 -19.83
C GLN A 11 -21.45 1.51 -20.33
N LEU A 12 -22.43 2.36 -20.63
CA LEU A 12 -23.73 1.94 -21.15
C LEU A 12 -23.67 1.48 -22.63
N LEU A 13 -22.69 1.96 -23.41
CA LEU A 13 -22.57 1.66 -24.83
C LEU A 13 -21.67 0.44 -25.13
N THR A 14 -20.71 0.11 -24.27
CA THR A 14 -19.70 -0.95 -24.55
C THR A 14 -19.94 -2.27 -23.80
N GLY A 15 -20.91 -2.34 -22.89
CA GLY A 15 -21.32 -3.56 -22.19
C GLY A 15 -20.28 -4.20 -21.25
N LYS A 16 -19.06 -3.67 -21.20
CA LYS A 16 -17.99 -4.13 -20.30
C LYS A 16 -18.05 -3.34 -19.00
N LYS A 17 -18.41 -4.00 -17.90
CA LYS A 17 -18.05 -3.53 -16.55
C LYS A 17 -16.58 -3.84 -16.34
N ASN A 18 -15.70 -2.85 -16.38
CA ASN A 18 -14.42 -2.90 -15.64
C ASN A 18 -13.75 -1.52 -15.49
N GLU A 19 -13.13 -1.42 -14.30
CA GLU A 19 -12.15 -0.47 -13.73
C GLU A 19 -12.59 0.94 -13.30
N GLU A 20 -12.02 1.33 -12.15
CA GLU A 20 -12.30 2.53 -11.37
C GLU A 20 -12.20 3.82 -12.20
N PRO A 21 -13.03 4.84 -11.89
CA PRO A 21 -13.07 6.06 -12.67
C PRO A 21 -11.76 6.84 -12.58
N PRO A 22 -11.31 7.52 -13.66
CA PRO A 22 -10.13 8.38 -13.61
C PRO A 22 -10.35 9.48 -12.57
N MET A 23 -9.40 9.61 -11.62
CA MET A 23 -9.43 10.60 -10.55
C MET A 23 -9.83 11.98 -11.08
N LEU A 24 -10.84 12.60 -10.46
CA LEU A 24 -11.32 13.90 -10.90
C LEU A 24 -10.33 14.99 -10.48
N LEU A 25 -10.37 16.14 -11.17
CA LEU A 25 -9.57 17.31 -10.81
C LEU A 25 -9.76 17.73 -9.33
N ARG A 26 -10.94 17.48 -8.74
CA ARG A 26 -11.19 17.71 -7.31
C ARG A 26 -10.40 16.76 -6.40
N ASP A 27 -10.17 15.53 -6.85
CA ASP A 27 -9.40 14.51 -6.14
C ASP A 27 -7.91 14.86 -6.26
N PHE A 28 -7.48 15.33 -7.44
CA PHE A 28 -6.15 15.91 -7.64
C PHE A 28 -5.91 17.17 -6.77
N VAL A 29 -6.90 18.05 -6.64
CA VAL A 29 -6.80 19.24 -5.78
C VAL A 29 -6.80 18.87 -4.30
N ARG A 30 -7.63 17.93 -3.86
CA ARG A 30 -7.59 17.42 -2.47
C ARG A 30 -6.26 16.76 -2.14
N HIS A 31 -5.77 15.90 -3.04
CA HIS A 31 -4.48 15.22 -2.90
C HIS A 31 -3.33 16.25 -2.81
N ASN A 32 -3.30 17.22 -3.72
CA ASN A 32 -2.27 18.27 -3.70
C ASN A 32 -2.41 19.29 -2.56
N PHE A 33 -3.62 19.54 -2.04
CA PHE A 33 -3.85 20.45 -0.91
C PHE A 33 -3.32 19.84 0.39
N PHE A 34 -3.56 18.54 0.62
CA PHE A 34 -2.98 17.80 1.74
C PHE A 34 -1.44 17.78 1.67
N ILE A 35 -0.87 17.54 0.48
CA ILE A 35 0.58 17.60 0.25
C ILE A 35 1.13 18.99 0.63
N ARG A 36 0.48 20.08 0.23
CA ARG A 36 0.96 21.45 0.52
C ARG A 36 0.87 21.85 1.99
N GLN A 37 -0.14 21.38 2.73
CA GLN A 37 -0.26 21.67 4.17
C GLN A 37 0.83 20.95 4.97
N ALA A 38 1.16 19.71 4.60
CA ALA A 38 2.23 18.92 5.20
C ALA A 38 3.64 19.50 4.95
N MET A 39 3.84 20.24 3.84
CA MET A 39 5.13 20.87 3.51
C MET A 39 5.36 22.23 4.19
N ASN A 40 4.35 22.83 4.82
CA ASN A 40 4.45 24.19 5.38
C ASN A 40 4.85 24.25 6.87
N SER A 41 5.11 23.11 7.53
CA SER A 41 5.69 23.06 8.88
C SER A 41 7.22 22.97 8.80
N LYS A 42 7.92 24.11 8.97
CA LYS A 42 9.39 24.20 8.90
C LYS A 42 10.10 23.61 10.12
N THR A 43 11.28 23.04 9.83
CA THR A 43 12.51 22.82 10.63
C THR A 43 12.53 21.76 11.74
N GLY A 44 13.43 20.78 11.58
CA GLY A 44 13.91 19.86 12.63
C GLY A 44 14.13 18.45 12.07
N THR A 45 15.34 17.91 12.22
CA THR A 45 15.79 16.50 12.09
C THR A 45 14.79 15.46 11.53
N LEU A 46 15.18 14.65 10.53
CA LEU A 46 14.39 13.53 9.97
C LEU A 46 14.01 12.41 10.97
N ALA A 47 14.32 12.57 12.25
CA ALA A 47 13.85 11.71 13.32
C ALA A 47 12.30 11.77 13.36
N GLY A 48 11.67 10.75 12.80
CA GLY A 48 10.21 10.64 12.72
C GLY A 48 9.56 11.15 11.43
N ALA A 49 10.28 11.16 10.28
CA ALA A 49 9.56 11.10 9.00
C ALA A 49 8.75 9.79 9.00
N GLY A 50 7.43 9.84 9.12
CA GLY A 50 6.60 8.64 9.24
C GLY A 50 6.89 7.67 8.09
N VAL A 51 7.65 6.61 8.37
CA VAL A 51 7.98 5.57 7.39
C VAL A 51 6.87 4.53 7.48
N GLY A 52 6.19 4.30 6.36
CA GLY A 52 5.30 3.16 6.22
C GLY A 52 5.99 2.04 5.47
N ILE A 53 5.53 0.80 5.68
CA ILE A 53 6.18 -0.39 5.11
C ILE A 53 5.16 -1.11 4.22
N VAL A 54 5.57 -1.51 3.03
CA VAL A 54 4.78 -2.35 2.14
C VAL A 54 5.56 -3.62 1.86
N ILE A 55 5.06 -4.74 2.36
CA ILE A 55 5.59 -6.07 2.11
C ILE A 55 4.75 -6.71 1.01
N ILE A 56 5.37 -7.30 -0.01
CA ILE A 56 4.66 -8.08 -1.03
C ILE A 56 5.08 -9.55 -0.95
N GLY A 57 4.16 -10.50 -1.13
CA GLY A 57 4.56 -11.91 -1.11
C GLY A 57 3.48 -12.88 -1.57
N ARG A 58 3.88 -14.14 -1.68
CA ARG A 58 2.96 -15.27 -1.90
C ARG A 58 3.58 -16.57 -1.42
N ASN A 59 2.88 -17.29 -0.56
CA ASN A 59 3.32 -18.57 -0.01
C ASN A 59 4.72 -18.50 0.63
N GLU A 60 4.92 -17.50 1.49
CA GLU A 60 6.22 -17.24 2.13
C GLU A 60 6.32 -17.87 3.53
N GLY A 61 5.20 -18.24 4.15
CA GLY A 61 5.13 -18.97 5.42
C GLY A 61 6.06 -18.40 6.49
N GLU A 62 6.97 -19.25 6.99
CA GLU A 62 7.96 -18.86 8.01
C GLU A 62 8.90 -17.73 7.57
N ARG A 63 9.16 -17.58 6.26
CA ARG A 63 10.00 -16.46 5.77
C ARG A 63 9.29 -15.12 5.96
N LEU A 64 7.98 -15.06 5.74
CA LEU A 64 7.19 -13.87 6.04
C LEU A 64 7.14 -13.58 7.54
N ILE A 65 7.03 -14.62 8.37
CA ILE A 65 7.07 -14.44 9.82
C ILE A 65 8.42 -13.85 10.25
N ALA A 66 9.54 -14.34 9.70
CA ALA A 66 10.86 -13.79 9.95
C ALA A 66 10.98 -12.34 9.46
N SER A 67 10.47 -12.05 8.25
CA SER A 67 10.40 -10.70 7.68
C SER A 67 9.65 -9.73 8.59
N LEU A 68 8.44 -10.08 9.01
CA LEU A 68 7.60 -9.27 9.91
C LEU A 68 8.25 -9.08 11.29
N ARG A 69 8.90 -10.11 11.84
CA ARG A 69 9.64 -9.98 13.11
C ARG A 69 10.80 -9.00 13.00
N SER A 70 11.49 -8.96 11.85
CA SER A 70 12.61 -8.03 11.63
C SER A 70 12.18 -6.55 11.64
N LEU A 71 10.89 -6.26 11.45
CA LEU A 71 10.36 -4.90 11.53
C LEU A 71 10.21 -4.37 12.97
N GLY A 72 10.25 -5.25 13.97
CA GLY A 72 10.08 -4.88 15.38
C GLY A 72 8.81 -4.06 15.62
N ALA A 73 8.97 -2.86 16.19
CA ALA A 73 7.86 -1.96 16.50
C ALA A 73 7.12 -1.43 15.25
N HIS A 74 7.74 -1.48 14.07
CA HIS A 74 7.16 -0.98 12.82
C HIS A 74 6.17 -1.95 12.17
N VAL A 75 6.01 -3.17 12.68
CA VAL A 75 5.06 -4.15 12.10
C VAL A 75 3.63 -3.62 11.98
N ARG A 76 3.20 -2.76 12.92
CA ARG A 76 1.87 -2.13 12.89
C ARG A 76 1.73 -1.02 11.84
N GLN A 77 2.84 -0.57 11.27
CA GLN A 77 2.91 0.40 10.18
C GLN A 77 3.08 -0.31 8.81
N ALA A 78 3.06 -1.65 8.81
CA ALA A 78 3.24 -2.45 7.62
C ALA A 78 1.90 -2.85 6.98
N VAL A 79 1.86 -2.75 5.66
CA VAL A 79 0.86 -3.39 4.81
C VAL A 79 1.51 -4.61 4.17
N TYR A 80 0.98 -5.79 4.42
CA TYR A 80 1.31 -7.00 3.67
C TYR A 80 0.33 -7.19 2.52
N VAL A 81 0.85 -7.26 1.30
CA VAL A 81 0.08 -7.46 0.08
C VAL A 81 0.29 -8.89 -0.38
N ASP A 82 -0.78 -9.67 -0.32
CA ASP A 82 -0.80 -11.06 -0.75
C ASP A 82 -1.32 -11.20 -2.18
N SER A 83 -0.78 -12.17 -2.91
CA SER A 83 -1.20 -12.49 -4.29
C SER A 83 -1.80 -13.89 -4.45
N GLY A 84 -2.44 -14.40 -3.40
CA GLY A 84 -3.10 -15.70 -3.37
C GLY A 84 -2.28 -16.76 -2.65
N SER A 85 -1.91 -16.48 -1.40
CA SER A 85 -1.29 -17.44 -0.49
C SER A 85 -2.29 -18.48 0.01
N THR A 86 -1.79 -19.69 0.26
CA THR A 86 -2.55 -20.85 0.75
C THR A 86 -1.88 -21.56 1.92
N ASP A 87 -0.76 -21.02 2.39
CA ASP A 87 0.13 -21.60 3.39
C ASP A 87 -0.01 -20.97 4.79
N GLY A 88 -1.02 -20.11 4.99
CA GLY A 88 -1.21 -19.38 6.23
C GLY A 88 -0.53 -18.02 6.32
N SER A 89 0.19 -17.57 5.28
CA SER A 89 0.86 -16.25 5.25
C SER A 89 -0.05 -15.08 5.63
N VAL A 90 -1.26 -15.03 5.07
CA VAL A 90 -2.28 -14.00 5.37
C VAL A 90 -2.66 -13.98 6.86
N SER A 91 -2.98 -15.16 7.41
CA SER A 91 -3.37 -15.28 8.82
C SER A 91 -2.21 -14.91 9.75
N ALA A 92 -0.99 -15.30 9.40
CA ALA A 92 0.20 -14.97 10.19
C ALA A 92 0.45 -13.46 10.21
N ALA A 93 0.43 -12.80 9.04
CA ALA A 93 0.61 -11.36 8.93
C ALA A 93 -0.40 -10.56 9.75
N ALA A 94 -1.69 -10.90 9.62
CA ALA A 94 -2.75 -10.26 10.39
C ALA A 94 -2.56 -10.47 11.90
N SER A 95 -2.22 -11.68 12.35
CA SER A 95 -2.00 -11.99 13.77
C SER A 95 -0.84 -11.21 14.40
N MET A 96 0.15 -10.84 13.59
CA MET A 96 1.30 -10.03 14.00
C MET A 96 1.03 -8.51 13.97
N GLY A 97 -0.16 -8.11 13.48
CA GLY A 97 -0.60 -6.72 13.46
C GLY A 97 -0.28 -5.96 12.19
N ALA A 98 0.17 -6.63 11.12
CA ALA A 98 0.25 -6.01 9.80
C ALA A 98 -1.15 -5.87 9.20
N HIS A 99 -1.39 -4.79 8.45
CA HIS A 99 -2.60 -4.67 7.64
C HIS A 99 -2.46 -5.56 6.40
N VAL A 100 -3.49 -6.33 6.04
CA VAL A 100 -3.41 -7.27 4.91
C VAL A 100 -4.27 -6.79 3.76
N VAL A 101 -3.70 -6.80 2.56
CA VAL A 101 -4.38 -6.56 1.29
C VAL A 101 -4.24 -7.80 0.42
N GLU A 102 -5.34 -8.48 0.14
CA GLU A 102 -5.36 -9.63 -0.78
C GLU A 102 -5.70 -9.15 -2.20
N LEU A 103 -4.79 -9.38 -3.14
CA LEU A 103 -5.01 -9.03 -4.54
C LEU A 103 -5.94 -10.02 -5.23
N ALA A 104 -6.81 -9.50 -6.09
CA ALA A 104 -7.61 -10.34 -6.98
C ALA A 104 -6.70 -11.18 -7.91
N THR A 105 -7.05 -12.46 -8.05
CA THR A 105 -6.27 -13.46 -8.81
C THR A 105 -6.72 -13.60 -10.26
N ASP A 106 -7.78 -12.89 -10.66
CA ASP A 106 -8.28 -12.80 -12.04
C ASP A 106 -7.39 -11.92 -12.94
N VAL A 107 -6.59 -11.04 -12.34
CA VAL A 107 -5.57 -10.25 -13.03
C VAL A 107 -4.18 -10.87 -12.79
N PRO A 108 -3.34 -11.04 -13.85
CA PRO A 108 -1.98 -11.57 -13.71
C PRO A 108 -1.11 -10.73 -12.75
N PHE A 109 -0.47 -11.41 -11.80
CA PHE A 109 0.38 -10.77 -10.80
C PHE A 109 1.55 -10.03 -11.44
N THR A 110 1.83 -8.83 -10.91
CA THR A 110 3.13 -8.15 -11.07
C THR A 110 3.54 -7.53 -9.73
N ALA A 111 4.84 -7.48 -9.46
CA ALA A 111 5.36 -6.83 -8.26
C ALA A 111 4.96 -5.34 -8.21
N ALA A 112 4.91 -4.66 -9.36
CA ALA A 112 4.45 -3.27 -9.44
C ALA A 112 3.00 -3.11 -8.98
N ARG A 113 2.09 -4.02 -9.37
CA ARG A 113 0.69 -3.99 -8.92
C ARG A 113 0.59 -4.14 -7.41
N ALA A 114 1.32 -5.10 -6.83
CA ALA A 114 1.31 -5.33 -5.39
C ALA A 114 1.85 -4.11 -4.62
N ARG A 115 2.96 -3.53 -5.07
CA ARG A 115 3.52 -2.31 -4.48
C ARG A 115 2.56 -1.14 -4.54
N ASN A 116 1.88 -0.93 -5.67
CA ASN A 116 0.91 0.15 -5.82
C ASN A 116 -0.29 -0.03 -4.88
N ALA A 117 -0.90 -1.22 -4.86
CA ALA A 117 -2.03 -1.51 -3.97
C ALA A 117 -1.64 -1.35 -2.49
N GLY A 118 -0.45 -1.82 -2.11
CA GLY A 118 0.06 -1.65 -0.75
C GLY A 118 0.34 -0.20 -0.39
N ALA A 119 0.91 0.58 -1.31
CA ALA A 119 1.17 2.01 -1.08
C ALA A 119 -0.13 2.81 -0.93
N GLU A 120 -1.15 2.51 -1.75
CA GLU A 120 -2.47 3.12 -1.63
C GLU A 120 -3.10 2.82 -0.27
N ALA A 121 -3.20 1.55 0.11
CA ALA A 121 -3.73 1.14 1.42
C ALA A 121 -2.94 1.74 2.59
N LEU A 122 -1.62 1.83 2.48
CA LEU A 122 -0.75 2.42 3.49
C LEU A 122 -1.02 3.92 3.68
N LEU A 123 -1.16 4.67 2.58
CA LEU A 123 -1.42 6.11 2.63
C LEU A 123 -2.83 6.43 3.12
N GLU A 124 -3.81 5.57 2.83
CA GLU A 124 -5.16 5.68 3.39
C GLU A 124 -5.18 5.42 4.89
N ALA A 125 -4.49 4.36 5.34
CA ALA A 125 -4.44 3.98 6.76
C ALA A 125 -3.56 4.93 7.60
N ASN A 126 -2.52 5.52 7.01
CA ASN A 126 -1.57 6.39 7.71
C ASN A 126 -1.22 7.64 6.86
N PRO A 127 -2.12 8.63 6.77
CA PRO A 127 -1.92 9.85 5.97
C PRO A 127 -0.64 10.65 6.25
N PRO A 128 -0.09 10.68 7.49
CA PRO A 128 1.20 11.33 7.77
C PRO A 128 2.44 10.67 7.17
N THR A 129 2.31 9.51 6.51
CA THR A 129 3.45 8.78 5.91
C THR A 129 4.17 9.66 4.89
N ARG A 130 5.49 9.79 5.04
CA ARG A 130 6.36 10.58 4.14
C ARG A 130 7.28 9.73 3.28
N LEU A 131 7.60 8.52 3.74
CA LEU A 131 8.48 7.57 3.07
C LEU A 131 7.84 6.19 3.11
N ILE A 132 8.03 5.41 2.04
CA ILE A 132 7.56 4.03 1.97
C ILE A 132 8.77 3.12 1.75
N GLN A 133 8.95 2.15 2.64
CA GLN A 133 9.88 1.05 2.44
C GLN A 133 9.14 -0.13 1.80
N PHE A 134 9.56 -0.53 0.61
CA PHE A 134 9.09 -1.76 -0.02
C PHE A 134 9.98 -2.93 0.37
N LEU A 135 9.37 -4.07 0.69
CA LEU A 135 10.06 -5.29 1.11
C LEU A 135 9.44 -6.50 0.42
N ASP A 136 10.26 -7.45 -0.02
CA ASP A 136 9.76 -8.75 -0.46
C ASP A 136 9.52 -9.64 0.78
N GLY A 137 8.49 -10.48 0.75
CA GLY A 137 8.02 -11.25 1.91
C GLY A 137 9.01 -12.29 2.44
N ASP A 138 10.11 -12.54 1.73
CA ASP A 138 11.21 -13.40 2.12
C ASP A 138 12.46 -12.65 2.59
N CYS A 139 12.41 -11.32 2.64
CA CYS A 139 13.52 -10.48 3.08
C CYS A 139 13.39 -10.08 4.55
N THR A 140 14.51 -10.04 5.27
CA THR A 140 14.61 -9.45 6.61
C THR A 140 15.35 -8.12 6.57
N LEU A 141 14.91 -7.15 7.36
CA LEU A 141 15.64 -5.90 7.55
C LEU A 141 16.78 -6.07 8.55
N ASN A 142 17.92 -5.44 8.25
CA ASN A 142 18.99 -5.29 9.22
C ASN A 142 18.59 -4.27 10.29
N GLU A 143 19.06 -4.51 11.52
CA GLU A 143 18.87 -3.56 12.62
C GLU A 143 19.40 -2.17 12.24
N GLY A 144 18.62 -1.13 12.55
CA GLY A 144 18.97 0.26 12.21
C GLY A 144 18.78 0.66 10.75
N TRP A 145 18.23 -0.21 9.89
CA TRP A 145 17.90 0.14 8.49
C TRP A 145 16.89 1.29 8.41
N ILE A 146 15.86 1.24 9.25
CA ILE A 146 14.88 2.32 9.43
C ILE A 146 15.31 3.08 10.69
N ALA A 147 15.60 4.38 10.53
CA ALA A 147 16.18 5.25 11.55
C ALA A 147 15.14 6.07 12.33
#